data_AF-A0AA42DMR1-F1
#
_entry.id   AF-A0AA42DMR1-F1
#
_cell.length_a   1.000
_cell.length_b   1.000
_cell.length_c   1.000
_cell.angle_alpha   90.00
_cell.angle_beta   90.00
_cell.angle_gamma   90.00
#
_symmetry.space_group_name_H-M   'P 1'
#
loop_
_entity.id
_entity.type
_entity.pdbx_description
1 polymer ?
#
loop_
_entity_poly.entity_id
_entity_poly.type
_entity_poly.pdbx_seq_one_letter_code
_entity_poly.pdbx_strand_id
1 'polypeptide(L)' 'MIIPPHKWAIFPCPGEMPQSILQIWKQIYTSWIPREEYEIVDQPQLEVYFEVDEGYACEIWIPVK' A
#
# COMPACT_ATOMS: atom_id res chain seq x y z
N MET A 1 -7.16 18.16 7.20
CA MET A 1 -7.05 16.74 7.57
C MET A 1 -5.61 16.48 7.94
N ILE A 2 -5.34 15.82 9.07
CA ILE A 2 -3.99 15.50 9.55
C ILE A 2 -3.95 13.98 9.75
N ILE A 3 -2.95 13.31 9.17
CA ILE A 3 -2.71 11.88 9.39
C ILE A 3 -1.70 11.78 10.54
N PRO A 4 -2.08 11.23 11.70
CA PRO A 4 -1.14 11.09 12.81
C PRO A 4 -0.06 10.05 12.49
N PRO A 5 1.08 10.08 13.19
CA PRO A 5 2.14 9.08 13.00
C PRO A 5 1.64 7.66 13.29
N HIS A 6 1.91 6.74 12.37
CA HIS A 6 1.58 5.31 12.45
C HIS A 6 2.77 4.46 12.01
N LYS A 7 2.75 3.17 12.35
CA LYS A 7 3.57 2.18 11.64
C LYS A 7 2.86 1.82 10.33
N TRP A 8 3.63 1.59 9.28
CA TRP A 8 3.09 1.31 7.96
C TRP A 8 3.69 0.02 7.41
N ALA A 9 2.83 -0.86 6.92
CA ALA A 9 3.22 -1.90 5.97
C ALA A 9 3.22 -1.27 4.57
N ILE A 10 4.36 -1.31 3.90
CA ILE A 10 4.57 -0.66 2.60
C ILE A 10 4.69 -1.73 1.52
N PHE A 11 3.85 -1.63 0.49
CA PHE A 11 3.83 -2.54 -0.65
C PHE A 11 4.19 -1.79 -1.93
N PRO A 12 5.37 -2.04 -2.51
CA PRO A 12 5.71 -1.47 -3.80
C PRO A 12 4.83 -2.07 -4.89
N CYS A 13 4.41 -1.23 -5.84
CA CYS A 13 3.64 -1.61 -7.01
C CYS A 13 4.56 -1.61 -8.25
N PRO A 14 5.22 -2.75 -8.57
CA PRO A 14 6.09 -2.83 -9.73
C PRO A 14 5.29 -2.96 -11.02
N GLY A 15 5.68 -2.21 -12.05
CA GLY A 15 5.13 -2.33 -13.41
C GLY A 15 4.13 -1.25 -13.79
N GLU A 16 3.37 -1.50 -14.87
CA GLU A 16 2.53 -0.49 -15.49
C GLU A 16 1.28 -0.16 -14.67
N MET A 17 1.01 1.13 -14.51
CA MET A 17 -0.23 1.62 -13.92
C MET A 17 -1.36 1.65 -14.96
N PRO A 18 -2.61 1.32 -14.58
CA PRO A 18 -3.08 1.02 -13.22
C PRO A 18 -3.08 -0.47 -12.86
N GLN A 19 -2.56 -1.36 -13.71
CA GLN A 19 -2.67 -2.80 -13.47
C GLN A 19 -1.87 -3.25 -12.26
N SER A 20 -0.68 -2.68 -12.05
CA SER A 20 0.19 -3.02 -10.93
C SER A 20 -0.51 -2.79 -9.58
N ILE A 21 -1.08 -1.60 -9.36
CA ILE A 21 -1.71 -1.27 -8.08
C ILE A 21 -2.93 -2.16 -7.78
N LEU A 22 -3.75 -2.46 -8.78
CA LEU A 22 -4.92 -3.33 -8.62
C LEU A 22 -4.49 -4.76 -8.26
N GLN A 23 -3.40 -5.24 -8.86
CA GLN A 23 -2.84 -6.54 -8.54
C GLN A 23 -2.30 -6.58 -7.10
N ILE A 24 -1.59 -5.55 -6.65
CA ILE A 24 -1.08 -5.49 -5.27
C ILE A 24 -2.24 -5.41 -4.26
N TRP A 25 -3.26 -4.58 -4.50
CA TRP A 25 -4.46 -4.54 -3.67
C TRP A 25 -5.12 -5.91 -3.54
N LYS A 26 -5.26 -6.63 -4.66
CA LYS A 26 -5.81 -7.98 -4.64
C LYS A 26 -4.97 -8.89 -3.74
N GLN A 27 -3.65 -8.90 -3.90
CA GLN A 27 -2.74 -9.71 -3.09
C GLN A 27 -2.80 -9.36 -1.60
N ILE A 28 -2.86 -8.07 -1.27
CA ILE A 28 -3.03 -7.57 0.10
C ILE A 28 -4.27 -8.22 0.72
N TYR A 29 -5.45 -8.04 0.10
CA TYR A 29 -6.72 -8.52 0.68
C TYR A 29 -6.88 -10.03 0.64
N THR A 30 -6.31 -10.73 -0.35
CA THR A 30 -6.48 -12.19 -0.47
C THR A 30 -5.43 -13.00 0.25
N SER A 31 -4.24 -12.43 0.51
CA SER A 31 -3.09 -13.22 0.94
C SER A 31 -2.33 -12.62 2.11
N TRP A 32 -2.17 -11.30 2.17
CA TRP A 32 -1.42 -10.66 3.26
C TRP A 32 -2.30 -10.50 4.50
N ILE A 33 -3.45 -9.82 4.39
CA ILE A 33 -4.36 -9.57 5.53
C ILE A 33 -4.75 -10.85 6.28
N PRO A 34 -5.10 -11.97 5.61
CA PRO A 34 -5.51 -13.18 6.34
C PRO A 34 -4.35 -13.95 7.00
N ARG A 35 -3.09 -13.65 6.66
CA ARG A 35 -1.92 -14.41 7.13
C ARG A 35 -1.08 -13.68 8.17
N GLU A 36 -1.15 -12.36 8.19
CA GLU A 36 -0.20 -11.57 8.97
C GLU A 36 -0.62 -11.46 10.43
N GLU A 37 0.38 -11.38 11.29
CA GLU A 37 0.22 -11.18 12.73
C GLU A 37 -0.01 -9.70 13.09
N TYR A 38 0.00 -8.80 12.09
CA TYR A 38 -0.19 -7.36 12.27
C TYR A 38 -1.66 -6.98 12.30
N GLU A 39 -2.06 -6.22 13.32
CA GLU A 39 -3.40 -5.64 13.43
C GLU A 39 -3.50 -4.42 12.52
N ILE A 40 -4.38 -4.48 11.50
CA ILE A 40 -4.69 -3.32 10.67
C ILE A 40 -5.47 -2.32 11.52
N VAL A 41 -4.99 -1.09 11.59
CA VAL A 41 -5.67 -0.05 12.34
C VAL A 41 -6.71 0.65 11.47
N ASP A 42 -7.80 1.11 12.10
CA ASP A 42 -8.89 1.83 11.44
C ASP A 42 -8.48 3.27 11.09
N GLN A 43 -7.56 3.38 10.14
CA GLN A 43 -6.98 4.62 9.65
C GLN A 43 -6.86 4.58 8.12
N PRO A 44 -6.72 5.74 7.45
CA PRO A 44 -6.64 5.79 5.99
C PRO A 44 -5.46 4.97 5.45
N GLN A 45 -5.74 4.12 4.48
CA GLN A 45 -4.73 3.48 3.64
C GLN A 45 -4.34 4.47 2.54
N LEU A 46 -3.06 4.52 2.18
CA LEU A 46 -2.53 5.50 1.24
C LEU A 46 -2.01 4.82 -0.02
N GLU A 47 -2.33 5.41 -1.17
CA GLU A 47 -1.64 5.14 -2.44
C GLU A 47 -0.69 6.31 -2.69
N VAL A 48 0.61 6.06 -2.63
CA VAL A 48 1.64 7.08 -2.77
C VAL A 48 2.29 6.93 -4.14
N TYR A 49 2.26 8.01 -4.92
CA TYR A 49 2.83 8.05 -6.25
C TYR A 49 4.08 8.92 -6.26
N PHE A 50 5.17 8.38 -6.80
CA PHE A 50 6.46 9.04 -6.93
C PHE A 50 6.77 9.23 -8.41
N GLU A 51 7.20 10.43 -8.79
CA GLU A 51 7.77 10.67 -10.11
C GLU A 51 9.17 10.07 -10.18
N VAL A 52 9.43 9.28 -11.21
CA VAL A 52 10.71 8.61 -11.48
C VAL A 52 11.11 8.84 -12.93
N ASP A 53 12.38 8.63 -13.28
CA ASP A 53 12.88 8.86 -14.65
C ASP A 53 12.10 8.08 -15.72
N GLU A 54 11.55 6.90 -15.37
CA GLU A 54 10.77 6.03 -16.24
C GLU A 54 9.24 6.22 -16.10
N GLY A 55 8.78 7.30 -15.45
CA GLY A 55 7.36 7.65 -15.29
C GLY A 55 6.94 7.79 -13.82
N TYR A 56 6.05 6.91 -13.36
CA TYR A 56 5.55 6.96 -11.98
C TYR A 56 5.71 5.60 -11.30
N ALA A 57 6.33 5.61 -10.12
CA ALA A 57 6.31 4.49 -9.18
C ALA A 57 5.16 4.67 -8.19
N CYS A 58 4.59 3.56 -7.72
CA CYS A 58 3.51 3.59 -6.73
C CYS A 58 3.81 2.66 -5.56
N GLU A 59 3.37 3.06 -4.37
CA GLU A 59 3.37 2.25 -3.17
C GLU A 59 1.99 2.30 -2.50
N ILE A 60 1.58 1.19 -1.91
CA ILE A 60 0.41 1.12 -1.04
C ILE A 60 0.89 1.06 0.40
N TRP A 61 0.41 1.96 1.24
CA TRP A 61 0.77 2.04 2.65
C TRP A 61 -0.46 1.70 3.49
N ILE A 62 -0.36 0.62 4.26
CA ILE A 62 -1.42 0.17 5.18
C ILE A 62 -0.97 0.45 6.62
N PRO A 63 -1.77 1.18 7.40
CA PRO A 63 -1.40 1.46 8.78
C PRO A 63 -1.60 0.19 9.63
N VAL A 64 -0.61 -0.14 10.46
CA VAL A 64 -0.57 -1.35 11.29
C VAL A 64 -0.14 -1.01 12.73
N LYS A 65 -0.35 -1.96 13.66
CA LYS A 65 0.05 -1.85 15.07
C LYS A 65 1.13 -2.85 15.46
#